data_AF-A0A7J9EII8-F1
#
_entry.id   AF-A0A7J9EII8-F1
#
_cell.length_a   1.000
_cell.length_b   1.000
_cell.length_c   1.000
_cell.angle_alpha   90.00
_cell.angle_beta   90.00
_cell.angle_gamma   90.00
#
_symmetry.space_group_name_H-M   'P 1'
#
loop_
_entity.id
_entity.type
_entity.pdbx_description
1 polymer ?
#
loop_
_entity_poly.entity_id
_entity_poly.type
_entity_poly.pdbx_seq_one_letter_code
_entity_poly.pdbx_strand_id
1 'polypeptide(L)'
;VVLLVLDIHASIAQDPLNFRQLVVFLVHNFRVDHSLLERRGALIIRRLCVLLDAERVYRELSTILEGEADLDFACIMVQALNLILLTSSELSELRGLLKQSLVNAAGKDLFVSLYASWCHSPMAIISLCLLAQMYQHASAVTQSLVKEDINAKFLVQLDKLIRLLETPIFAYIRLQLLEPGRYIWLLKALYGLLMLLPQKSSAFKRLQTRLKTVPPCSFNGDQLKRASSGNPYSQILCHSGSQISEDGDITQDNGNLQNGINFASRLQQFEQMQRQHRMLAKSQAQSRISSASLSKEEPKAEPWRIPTSEGNRPLSRSSRR
;
A
#
# COMPACT_ATOMS: atom_id res chain seq x y z
N VAL A 1 -9.66 6.85 30.43
CA VAL A 1 -8.26 6.50 30.80
C VAL A 1 -7.30 6.66 29.61
N VAL A 2 -7.38 5.85 28.54
CA VAL A 2 -6.42 5.93 27.40
C VAL A 2 -6.37 7.33 26.74
N LEU A 3 -7.51 8.00 26.55
CA LEU A 3 -7.55 9.35 25.97
C LEU A 3 -6.93 10.42 26.90
N LEU A 4 -7.17 10.32 28.21
CA LEU A 4 -6.57 11.24 29.19
C LEU A 4 -5.06 11.05 29.30
N VAL A 5 -4.59 9.80 29.22
CA VAL A 5 -3.16 9.49 29.18
C VAL A 5 -2.52 10.07 27.92
N LEU A 6 -3.18 9.96 26.76
CA LEU A 6 -2.70 10.58 25.52
C LEU A 6 -2.67 12.10 25.59
N ASP A 7 -3.67 12.75 26.20
CA ASP A 7 -3.71 14.21 26.34
C ASP A 7 -2.55 14.72 27.23
N ILE A 8 -2.26 14.02 28.34
CA ILE A 8 -1.13 14.34 29.22
C ILE A 8 0.20 14.11 28.51
N HIS A 9 0.37 12.97 27.83
CA HIS A 9 1.60 12.68 27.09
C HIS A 9 1.80 13.63 25.90
N ALA A 10 0.74 14.03 25.22
CA ALA A 10 0.80 15.03 24.15
C ALA A 10 1.21 16.40 24.68
N SER A 11 0.73 16.78 25.87
CA SER A 11 1.15 18.04 26.51
C SER A 11 2.65 18.05 26.83
N ILE A 12 3.22 16.90 27.22
CA ILE A 12 4.66 16.73 27.48
C ILE A 12 5.47 16.62 26.16
N ALA A 13 4.84 16.08 25.11
CA ALA A 13 5.41 15.89 23.77
C ALA A 13 5.35 17.13 22.87
N GLN A 14 5.12 18.33 23.41
CA GLN A 14 5.35 19.56 22.65
C GLN A 14 6.83 19.69 22.24
N ASP A 15 7.75 19.23 23.10
CA ASP A 15 9.18 19.14 22.82
C ASP A 15 9.51 18.05 21.75
N PRO A 16 10.43 18.32 20.80
CA PRO A 16 10.82 17.36 19.76
C PRO A 16 11.33 16.00 20.25
N LEU A 17 12.10 15.94 21.35
CA LEU A 17 12.67 14.69 21.86
C LEU A 17 11.58 13.83 22.53
N ASN A 18 10.76 14.45 23.37
CA ASN A 18 9.64 13.77 24.04
C ASN A 18 8.61 13.27 23.03
N PHE A 19 8.37 14.03 21.96
CA PHE A 19 7.53 13.61 20.85
C PHE A 19 8.02 12.33 20.19
N ARG A 20 9.28 12.29 19.79
CA ARG A 20 9.84 11.10 19.16
C ARG A 20 9.76 9.88 20.08
N GLN A 21 10.07 10.04 21.37
CA GLN A 21 9.95 8.96 22.36
C GLN A 21 8.51 8.44 22.48
N LEU A 22 7.52 9.34 22.50
CA LEU A 22 6.10 8.97 22.53
C LEU A 22 5.70 8.16 21.30
N VAL A 23 6.09 8.60 20.10
CA VAL A 23 5.73 7.89 18.85
C VAL A 23 6.43 6.53 18.78
N VAL A 24 7.71 6.45 19.15
CA VAL A 24 8.45 5.17 19.23
C VAL A 24 7.80 4.21 20.23
N PHE A 25 7.47 4.69 21.43
CA PHE A 25 6.76 3.90 22.43
C PHE A 25 5.42 3.40 21.89
N LEU A 26 4.66 4.26 21.22
CA LEU A 26 3.36 3.89 20.66
C LEU A 26 3.48 2.81 19.57
N VAL A 27 4.41 2.98 18.63
CA VAL A 27 4.66 1.98 17.56
C VAL A 27 5.10 0.65 18.16
N HIS A 28 5.97 0.68 19.17
CA HIS A 28 6.38 -0.52 19.90
C HIS A 28 5.18 -1.23 20.55
N ASN A 29 4.28 -0.50 21.20
CA ASN A 29 3.08 -1.08 21.81
C ASN A 29 2.14 -1.71 20.75
N PHE A 30 1.97 -1.07 19.59
CA PHE A 30 1.20 -1.66 18.49
C PHE A 30 1.85 -2.93 17.91
N ARG A 31 3.18 -3.02 17.93
CA ARG A 31 3.91 -4.20 17.50
C ARG A 31 3.76 -5.36 18.48
N VAL A 32 3.88 -5.09 19.78
CA VAL A 32 3.76 -6.11 20.83
C VAL A 32 2.31 -6.59 20.98
N ASP A 33 1.34 -5.68 20.89
CA ASP A 33 -0.09 -5.99 20.96
C ASP A 33 -0.81 -5.56 19.67
N HIS A 34 -0.88 -6.48 18.70
CA HIS A 34 -1.61 -6.26 17.45
C HIS A 34 -3.11 -5.97 17.68
N SER A 35 -3.70 -6.48 18.76
CA SER A 35 -5.12 -6.25 19.07
C SER A 35 -5.38 -4.79 19.44
N LEU A 36 -4.38 -4.11 20.02
CA LEU A 36 -4.44 -2.68 20.30
C LEU A 36 -4.53 -1.86 19.00
N LEU A 37 -3.71 -2.21 18.00
CA LEU A 37 -3.74 -1.56 16.69
C LEU A 37 -5.09 -1.78 16.00
N GLU A 38 -5.59 -3.02 15.98
CA GLU A 38 -6.86 -3.37 15.35
C GLU A 38 -8.07 -2.68 16.00
N ARG A 39 -8.13 -2.65 17.32
CA ARG A 39 -9.32 -2.16 18.06
C ARG A 39 -9.28 -0.67 18.34
N ARG A 40 -8.10 -0.11 18.62
CA ARG A 40 -7.95 1.27 19.12
C ARG A 40 -6.98 2.12 18.30
N GLY A 41 -6.18 1.53 17.41
CA GLY A 41 -5.15 2.24 16.66
C GLY A 41 -5.68 3.45 15.89
N ALA A 42 -6.81 3.31 15.19
CA ALA A 42 -7.41 4.42 14.46
C ALA A 42 -7.78 5.60 15.37
N LEU A 43 -8.37 5.34 16.54
CA LEU A 43 -8.74 6.38 17.49
C LEU A 43 -7.50 7.04 18.10
N ILE A 44 -6.48 6.26 18.46
CA ILE A 44 -5.23 6.76 19.05
C ILE A 44 -4.50 7.65 18.06
N ILE A 45 -4.29 7.19 16.82
CA ILE A 45 -3.58 7.96 15.79
C ILE A 45 -4.33 9.24 15.42
N ARG A 46 -5.67 9.18 15.25
CA ARG A 46 -6.48 10.37 14.98
C ARG A 46 -6.38 11.39 16.10
N ARG A 47 -6.45 10.95 17.37
CA ARG A 47 -6.29 11.84 18.52
C ARG A 47 -4.89 12.46 18.55
N LEU A 48 -3.85 11.67 18.26
CA LEU A 48 -2.47 12.17 18.20
C LEU A 48 -2.32 13.27 17.13
N CYS A 49 -2.91 13.08 15.95
CA CYS A 49 -2.90 14.08 14.87
C CYS A 49 -3.57 15.40 15.28
N VAL A 50 -4.66 15.33 16.06
CA VAL A 50 -5.35 16.54 16.58
C VAL A 50 -4.49 17.29 17.59
N LEU A 51 -3.75 16.56 18.42
CA LEU A 51 -3.00 17.17 19.53
C LEU A 51 -1.61 17.68 19.13
N LEU A 52 -0.95 17.01 18.18
CA LEU A 52 0.49 17.18 17.91
C LEU A 52 0.82 17.54 16.47
N ASP A 53 -0.19 17.98 15.71
CA ASP A 53 -0.15 18.20 14.26
C ASP A 53 -0.08 16.90 13.43
N ALA A 54 -0.94 16.82 12.42
CA ALA A 54 -1.08 15.62 11.59
C ALA A 54 0.15 15.37 10.70
N GLU A 55 0.77 16.44 10.18
CA GLU A 55 1.94 16.34 9.32
C GLU A 55 3.14 15.82 10.12
N ARG A 56 3.40 16.42 11.28
CA ARG A 56 4.47 16.01 12.20
C ARG A 56 4.32 14.54 12.61
N VAL A 57 3.11 14.12 12.97
CA VAL A 57 2.80 12.72 13.34
C VAL A 57 3.08 11.76 12.18
N TYR A 58 2.60 12.07 10.98
CA TYR A 58 2.79 11.18 9.82
C TYR A 58 4.24 11.10 9.36
N ARG A 59 4.99 12.20 9.41
CA ARG A 59 6.43 12.20 9.11
C ARG A 59 7.20 11.31 10.08
N GLU A 60 6.99 11.48 11.39
CA GLU A 60 7.71 10.69 12.40
C GLU A 60 7.34 9.20 12.35
N LEU A 61 6.05 8.88 12.20
CA LEU A 61 5.61 7.51 11.99
C LEU A 61 6.25 6.89 10.74
N SER A 62 6.38 7.67 9.66
CA SER A 62 7.01 7.20 8.44
C SER A 62 8.50 6.92 8.64
N THR A 63 9.22 7.82 9.31
CA THR A 63 10.64 7.61 9.65
C THR A 63 10.87 6.37 10.52
N ILE A 64 10.00 6.13 11.52
CA ILE A 64 10.09 4.92 12.36
C ILE A 64 9.80 3.67 11.54
N LEU A 65 8.74 3.68 10.73
CA LEU A 65 8.32 2.52 9.95
C LEU A 65 9.28 2.18 8.80
N GLU A 66 9.98 3.16 8.23
CA GLU A 66 11.03 2.91 7.23
C GLU A 66 12.16 2.02 7.80
N GLY A 67 12.47 2.16 9.09
CA GLY A 67 13.48 1.36 9.79
C GLY A 67 12.94 0.13 10.52
N GLU A 68 11.66 -0.22 10.36
CA GLU A 68 11.04 -1.32 11.10
C GLU A 68 11.49 -2.69 10.55
N ALA A 69 12.00 -3.53 11.45
CA ALA A 69 12.53 -4.85 11.08
C ALA A 69 11.41 -5.88 10.87
N ASP A 70 10.31 -5.77 11.61
CA ASP A 70 9.13 -6.60 11.41
C ASP A 70 8.33 -6.07 10.22
N LEU A 71 8.62 -6.62 9.04
CA LEU A 71 7.98 -6.20 7.79
C LEU A 71 6.47 -6.49 7.78
N ASP A 72 6.02 -7.59 8.39
CA ASP A 72 4.60 -7.93 8.46
C ASP A 72 3.84 -6.87 9.28
N PHE A 73 4.38 -6.50 10.44
CA PHE A 73 3.86 -5.41 11.26
C PHE A 73 3.89 -4.07 10.52
N ALA A 74 5.02 -3.71 9.90
CA ALA A 74 5.16 -2.47 9.15
C ALA A 74 4.10 -2.36 8.04
N CYS A 75 3.83 -3.45 7.32
CA CYS A 75 2.79 -3.51 6.29
C CYS A 75 1.39 -3.29 6.87
N ILE A 76 1.05 -3.92 8.01
CA ILE A 76 -0.24 -3.73 8.69
C ILE A 76 -0.40 -2.28 9.18
N MET A 77 0.64 -1.72 9.78
CA MET A 77 0.63 -0.36 10.29
C MET A 77 0.46 0.66 9.16
N VAL A 78 1.19 0.50 8.05
CA VAL A 78 1.07 1.35 6.86
C VAL A 78 -0.33 1.25 6.24
N GLN A 79 -0.93 0.06 6.20
CA GLN A 79 -2.32 -0.10 5.75
C GLN A 79 -3.31 0.66 6.65
N ALA A 80 -3.11 0.60 7.98
CA ALA A 80 -3.93 1.32 8.94
C ALA A 80 -3.77 2.84 8.76
N LEU A 81 -2.54 3.34 8.68
CA LEU A 81 -2.25 4.76 8.44
C LEU A 81 -2.84 5.24 7.12
N ASN A 82 -2.72 4.46 6.05
CA ASN A 82 -3.30 4.81 4.76
C ASN A 82 -4.83 4.92 4.83
N LEU A 83 -5.50 3.99 5.53
CA LEU A 83 -6.95 4.07 5.73
C LEU A 83 -7.33 5.32 6.53
N ILE A 84 -6.60 5.60 7.62
CA ILE A 84 -6.82 6.78 8.48
C ILE A 84 -6.64 8.06 7.66
N LEU A 85 -5.54 8.17 6.90
CA LEU A 85 -5.22 9.27 6.00
C LEU A 85 -6.38 9.56 5.05
N LEU A 86 -6.94 8.53 4.42
CA LEU A 86 -7.97 8.68 3.40
C LEU A 86 -9.37 8.96 3.94
N THR A 87 -9.67 8.58 5.20
CA THR A 87 -11.05 8.60 5.72
C THR A 87 -11.29 9.56 6.88
N SER A 88 -10.27 9.94 7.63
CA SER A 88 -10.43 10.74 8.84
C SER A 88 -10.55 12.23 8.48
N SER A 89 -11.41 12.98 9.17
CA SER A 89 -11.64 14.41 8.88
C SER A 89 -10.46 15.26 9.33
N GLU A 90 -9.77 14.86 10.39
CA GLU A 90 -8.63 15.53 11.01
C GLU A 90 -7.39 15.60 10.08
N LEU A 91 -7.41 14.84 8.99
CA LEU A 91 -6.35 14.80 7.98
C LEU A 91 -6.72 15.55 6.68
N SER A 92 -7.74 16.40 6.71
CA SER A 92 -8.16 17.22 5.55
C SER A 92 -7.02 18.07 5.00
N GLU A 93 -6.31 18.79 5.87
CA GLU A 93 -5.18 19.67 5.50
C GLU A 93 -4.00 18.88 4.94
N LEU A 94 -3.61 17.79 5.63
CA LEU A 94 -2.55 16.90 5.17
C LEU A 94 -2.84 16.33 3.77
N ARG A 95 -4.08 15.94 3.50
CA ARG A 95 -4.51 15.49 2.17
C ARG A 95 -4.47 16.61 1.14
N GLY A 96 -4.82 17.84 1.53
CA GLY A 96 -4.70 19.02 0.67
C GLY A 96 -3.26 19.26 0.24
N LEU A 97 -2.33 19.19 1.19
CA LEU A 97 -0.90 19.33 0.96
C LEU A 97 -0.36 18.21 0.03
N LEU A 98 -0.76 16.95 0.27
CA LEU A 98 -0.40 15.82 -0.59
C LEU A 98 -0.93 15.97 -2.02
N LYS A 99 -2.15 16.50 -2.22
CA LYS A 99 -2.70 16.75 -3.56
C LYS A 99 -1.89 17.79 -4.36
N GLN A 100 -1.14 18.65 -3.67
CA GLN A 100 -0.32 19.69 -4.26
C GLN A 100 1.15 19.27 -4.41
N SER A 101 1.48 17.99 -4.19
CA SER A 101 2.88 17.51 -4.20
C SER A 101 3.65 17.74 -5.50
N LEU A 102 2.96 17.95 -6.62
CA LEU A 102 3.58 18.23 -7.93
C LEU A 102 3.90 19.72 -8.15
N VAL A 103 3.40 20.61 -7.30
CA VAL A 103 3.50 22.08 -7.47
C VAL A 103 4.00 22.79 -6.22
N ASN A 104 3.82 22.20 -5.04
CA ASN A 104 4.20 22.76 -3.74
C ASN A 104 5.39 21.98 -3.16
N ALA A 105 6.44 22.69 -2.75
CA ALA A 105 7.65 22.09 -2.20
C ALA A 105 7.40 21.34 -0.88
N ALA A 106 6.61 21.89 0.05
CA ALA A 106 6.26 21.21 1.30
C ALA A 106 5.42 19.95 1.03
N GLY A 107 4.50 19.99 0.06
CA GLY A 107 3.74 18.82 -0.40
C GLY A 107 4.62 17.74 -1.00
N LYS A 108 5.58 18.14 -1.84
CA LYS A 108 6.60 17.26 -2.39
C LYS A 108 7.42 16.59 -1.28
N ASP A 109 7.91 17.37 -0.32
CA ASP A 109 8.72 16.86 0.79
C ASP A 109 7.91 15.94 1.69
N LEU A 110 6.63 16.22 1.90
CA LEU A 110 5.73 15.32 2.62
C LEU A 110 5.54 14.01 1.87
N PHE A 111 5.21 14.06 0.58
CA PHE A 111 5.07 12.86 -0.24
C PHE A 111 6.35 12.01 -0.20
N VAL A 112 7.51 12.65 -0.35
CA VAL A 112 8.82 11.99 -0.29
C VAL A 112 9.07 11.36 1.07
N SER A 113 8.77 12.04 2.18
CA SER A 113 8.90 11.48 3.53
C SER A 113 8.04 10.23 3.68
N LEU A 114 6.77 10.27 3.26
CA LEU A 114 5.85 9.12 3.40
C LEU A 114 6.20 7.96 2.47
N TYR A 115 6.77 8.25 1.29
CA TYR A 115 6.97 7.26 0.24
C TYR A 115 7.72 6.01 0.73
N ALA A 116 8.78 6.20 1.50
CA ALA A 116 9.67 5.12 1.93
C ALA A 116 8.94 4.07 2.75
N SER A 117 8.20 4.46 3.80
CA SER A 117 7.43 3.50 4.59
C SER A 117 6.16 3.05 3.87
N TRP A 118 5.55 3.87 3.02
CA TRP A 118 4.39 3.43 2.22
C TRP A 118 4.74 2.27 1.28
N CYS A 119 6.02 2.10 0.94
CA CYS A 119 6.50 0.97 0.15
C CYS A 119 6.32 -0.39 0.86
N HIS A 120 6.03 -0.47 2.16
CA HIS A 120 5.70 -1.75 2.80
C HIS A 120 4.36 -2.34 2.30
N SER A 121 3.47 -1.52 1.72
CA SER A 121 2.19 -1.97 1.18
C SER A 121 1.94 -1.46 -0.25
N PRO A 122 1.85 -2.37 -1.25
CA PRO A 122 1.53 -2.01 -2.65
C PRO A 122 0.27 -1.14 -2.79
N MET A 123 -0.79 -1.48 -2.06
CA MET A 123 -2.06 -0.77 -2.16
C MET A 123 -1.98 0.61 -1.52
N ALA A 124 -1.20 0.76 -0.44
CA ALA A 124 -0.98 2.05 0.20
C ALA A 124 -0.18 3.00 -0.71
N ILE A 125 0.90 2.53 -1.33
CA ILE A 125 1.70 3.37 -2.22
C ILE A 125 0.91 3.77 -3.47
N ILE A 126 0.10 2.86 -4.04
CA ILE A 126 -0.78 3.20 -5.16
C ILE A 126 -1.81 4.25 -4.74
N SER A 127 -2.46 4.10 -3.58
CA SER A 127 -3.39 5.12 -3.10
C SER A 127 -2.72 6.45 -2.79
N LEU A 128 -1.47 6.46 -2.30
CA LEU A 128 -0.72 7.69 -2.06
C LEU A 128 -0.42 8.40 -3.39
N CYS A 129 0.03 7.68 -4.41
CA CYS A 129 0.26 8.23 -5.74
C CYS A 129 -1.04 8.76 -6.38
N LEU A 130 -2.15 8.02 -6.23
CA LEU A 130 -3.46 8.48 -6.70
C LEU A 130 -3.91 9.74 -5.98
N LEU A 131 -3.74 9.81 -4.64
CA LEU A 131 -4.05 10.98 -3.83
C LEU A 131 -3.23 12.20 -4.25
N ALA A 132 -1.94 12.02 -4.53
CA ALA A 132 -1.02 13.06 -4.97
C ALA A 132 -1.10 13.36 -6.48
N GLN A 133 -2.06 12.76 -7.20
CA GLN A 133 -2.25 12.92 -8.66
C GLN A 133 -1.03 12.50 -9.51
N MET A 134 -0.17 11.64 -8.97
CA MET A 134 1.03 11.14 -9.63
C MET A 134 0.70 9.93 -10.50
N TYR A 135 -0.19 10.09 -11.47
CA TYR A 135 -0.79 8.97 -12.20
C TYR A 135 0.19 8.16 -13.04
N GLN A 136 1.20 8.81 -13.63
CA GLN A 136 2.26 8.13 -14.37
C GLN A 136 3.03 7.18 -13.44
N HIS A 137 3.41 7.66 -12.26
CA HIS A 137 4.11 6.85 -11.27
C HIS A 137 3.21 5.75 -10.68
N ALA A 138 1.94 6.05 -10.40
CA ALA A 138 0.95 5.05 -9.99
C ALA A 138 0.86 3.91 -11.01
N SER A 139 0.79 4.24 -12.32
CA SER A 139 0.78 3.25 -13.39
C SER A 139 2.06 2.41 -13.44
N ALA A 140 3.23 3.01 -13.20
CA ALA A 140 4.50 2.29 -13.19
C ALA A 140 4.57 1.32 -11.99
N VAL A 141 4.17 1.77 -10.80
CA VAL A 141 4.05 0.92 -9.61
C VAL A 141 3.08 -0.23 -9.85
N THR A 142 1.89 0.03 -10.41
CA THR A 142 0.92 -1.03 -10.75
C THR A 142 1.49 -2.07 -11.71
N GLN A 143 2.26 -1.66 -12.74
CA GLN A 143 2.90 -2.61 -13.66
C GLN A 143 3.98 -3.45 -12.98
N SER A 144 4.71 -2.89 -12.00
CA SER A 144 5.73 -3.64 -11.26
C SER A 144 5.14 -4.77 -10.39
N LEU A 145 3.83 -4.71 -10.06
CA LEU A 145 3.14 -5.75 -9.28
C LEU A 145 3.02 -7.09 -9.99
N VAL A 146 3.31 -7.17 -11.30
CA VAL A 146 3.39 -8.46 -12.03
C VAL A 146 4.45 -9.38 -11.42
N LYS A 147 5.47 -8.81 -10.76
CA LYS A 147 6.53 -9.57 -10.07
C LYS A 147 6.11 -10.09 -8.68
N GLU A 148 4.92 -9.71 -8.20
CA GLU A 148 4.42 -10.06 -6.87
C GLU A 148 3.51 -11.28 -6.92
N ASP A 149 3.59 -12.11 -5.86
CA ASP A 149 2.76 -13.31 -5.74
C ASP A 149 1.32 -12.90 -5.39
N ILE A 150 0.41 -13.06 -6.34
CA ILE A 150 -1.02 -12.73 -6.16
C ILE A 150 -1.64 -13.74 -5.20
N ASN A 151 -1.68 -13.38 -3.91
CA ASN A 151 -2.25 -14.20 -2.85
C ASN A 151 -3.58 -13.60 -2.31
N ALA A 152 -4.26 -14.35 -1.45
CA ALA A 152 -5.55 -13.91 -0.89
C ALA A 152 -5.45 -12.59 -0.10
N LYS A 153 -4.37 -12.38 0.67
CA LYS A 153 -4.15 -11.14 1.43
C LYS A 153 -4.04 -9.94 0.49
N PHE A 154 -3.28 -10.08 -0.60
CA PHE A 154 -3.15 -9.08 -1.65
C PHE A 154 -4.50 -8.72 -2.26
N LEU A 155 -5.32 -9.72 -2.63
CA LEU A 155 -6.63 -9.50 -3.23
C LEU A 155 -7.61 -8.79 -2.28
N VAL A 156 -7.57 -9.10 -0.99
CA VAL A 156 -8.38 -8.39 0.02
C VAL A 156 -7.99 -6.91 0.09
N GLN A 157 -6.68 -6.61 0.08
CA GLN A 157 -6.21 -5.22 0.09
C GLN A 157 -6.55 -4.48 -1.20
N LEU A 158 -6.49 -5.17 -2.34
CA LEU A 158 -6.93 -4.61 -3.62
C LEU A 158 -8.43 -4.32 -3.63
N ASP A 159 -9.30 -5.20 -3.09
CA ASP A 159 -10.74 -4.92 -2.96
C ASP A 159 -11.00 -3.67 -2.09
N LYS A 160 -10.26 -3.53 -0.97
CA LYS A 160 -10.33 -2.35 -0.11
C LYS A 160 -9.93 -1.08 -0.88
N LEU A 161 -8.84 -1.11 -1.65
CA LEU A 161 -8.42 0.03 -2.48
C LEU A 161 -9.50 0.41 -3.49
N ILE A 162 -10.06 -0.56 -4.22
CA ILE A 162 -11.13 -0.29 -5.19
C ILE A 162 -12.37 0.29 -4.51
N ARG A 163 -12.73 -0.19 -3.32
CA ARG A 163 -13.81 0.39 -2.54
C ARG A 163 -13.51 1.84 -2.13
N LEU A 164 -12.25 2.14 -1.77
CA LEU A 164 -11.83 3.50 -1.44
C LEU A 164 -11.97 4.44 -2.64
N LEU A 165 -11.71 4.02 -3.88
CA LEU A 165 -11.91 4.85 -5.08
C LEU A 165 -13.35 5.34 -5.25
N GLU A 166 -14.33 4.61 -4.73
CA GLU A 166 -15.75 5.00 -4.75
C GLU A 166 -16.11 5.99 -3.64
N THR A 167 -15.25 6.17 -2.63
CA THR A 167 -15.51 7.10 -1.53
C THR A 167 -15.36 8.57 -1.97
N PRO A 168 -15.92 9.52 -1.22
CA PRO A 168 -15.87 10.94 -1.58
C PRO A 168 -14.45 11.50 -1.72
N ILE A 169 -13.46 10.92 -1.03
CA ILE A 169 -12.09 11.44 -1.07
C ILE A 169 -11.48 11.40 -2.49
N PHE A 170 -11.88 10.43 -3.29
CA PHE A 170 -11.45 10.26 -4.69
C PHE A 170 -12.52 10.69 -5.71
N ALA A 171 -13.51 11.50 -5.30
CA ALA A 171 -14.50 12.05 -6.23
C ALA A 171 -13.83 12.82 -7.39
N TYR A 172 -12.76 13.56 -7.10
CA TYR A 172 -12.01 14.29 -8.13
C TYR A 172 -11.37 13.36 -9.18
N ILE A 173 -10.88 12.17 -8.80
CA ILE A 173 -10.36 11.17 -9.75
C ILE A 173 -11.48 10.76 -10.70
N ARG A 174 -12.67 10.49 -10.17
CA ARG A 174 -13.85 10.09 -10.97
C ARG A 174 -14.28 11.18 -11.95
N LEU A 175 -14.16 12.46 -11.56
CA LEU A 175 -14.38 13.58 -12.49
C LEU A 175 -13.28 13.66 -13.55
N GLN A 176 -12.02 13.45 -13.18
CA GLN A 176 -10.90 13.42 -14.13
C GLN A 176 -11.00 12.29 -15.15
N LEU A 177 -11.71 11.19 -14.84
CA LEU A 177 -12.00 10.15 -15.82
C LEU A 177 -12.87 10.63 -16.99
N LEU A 178 -13.57 11.75 -16.88
CA LEU A 178 -14.31 12.34 -17.99
C LEU A 178 -13.38 12.91 -19.09
N GLU A 179 -12.11 13.15 -18.77
CA GLU A 179 -11.09 13.69 -19.68
C GLU A 179 -10.00 12.65 -19.98
N PRO A 180 -10.32 11.56 -20.70
CA PRO A 180 -9.38 10.46 -20.93
C PRO A 180 -8.09 10.88 -21.61
N GLY A 181 -8.14 11.85 -22.52
CA GLY A 181 -6.96 12.36 -23.22
C GLY A 181 -5.97 13.09 -22.32
N ARG A 182 -6.46 13.73 -21.24
CA ARG A 182 -5.60 14.43 -20.27
C ARG A 182 -5.04 13.48 -19.22
N TYR A 183 -5.81 12.48 -18.82
CA TYR A 183 -5.47 11.55 -17.73
C TYR A 183 -5.26 10.11 -18.22
N ILE A 184 -4.54 9.93 -19.32
CA ILE A 184 -4.24 8.61 -19.91
C ILE A 184 -3.57 7.67 -18.90
N TRP A 185 -2.63 8.19 -18.11
CA TRP A 185 -1.93 7.39 -17.11
C TRP A 185 -2.83 6.93 -15.95
N LEU A 186 -3.85 7.72 -15.60
CA LEU A 186 -4.85 7.32 -14.61
C LEU A 186 -5.65 6.12 -15.14
N LEU A 187 -6.12 6.19 -16.39
CA LEU A 187 -6.79 5.07 -17.04
C LEU A 187 -5.89 3.84 -17.10
N LYS A 188 -4.62 4.00 -17.51
CA LYS A 188 -3.65 2.90 -17.55
C LYS A 188 -3.47 2.24 -16.19
N ALA A 189 -3.36 3.04 -15.11
CA ALA A 189 -3.27 2.53 -13.74
C ALA A 189 -4.54 1.77 -13.35
N LEU A 190 -5.72 2.33 -13.56
CA LEU A 190 -7.00 1.71 -13.20
C LEU A 190 -7.28 0.42 -13.99
N TYR A 191 -7.02 0.39 -15.29
CA TYR A 191 -7.10 -0.85 -16.07
C TYR A 191 -6.06 -1.87 -15.61
N GLY A 192 -4.84 -1.43 -15.24
CA GLY A 192 -3.84 -2.30 -14.62
C GLY A 192 -4.36 -2.97 -13.34
N LEU A 193 -4.98 -2.19 -12.44
CA LEU A 193 -5.62 -2.73 -11.22
C LEU A 193 -6.77 -3.67 -11.55
N LEU A 194 -7.58 -3.35 -12.56
CA LEU A 194 -8.67 -4.21 -13.02
C LEU A 194 -8.16 -5.58 -13.48
N MET A 195 -7.03 -5.61 -14.19
CA MET A 195 -6.43 -6.85 -14.70
C MET A 195 -5.80 -7.72 -13.61
N LEU A 196 -5.50 -7.17 -12.44
CA LEU A 196 -5.01 -7.94 -11.28
C LEU A 196 -6.16 -8.59 -10.47
N LEU A 197 -7.41 -8.18 -10.72
CA LEU A 197 -8.56 -8.69 -9.98
C LEU A 197 -9.14 -9.97 -10.60
N PRO A 198 -9.57 -10.95 -9.79
CA PRO A 198 -10.37 -12.07 -10.27
C PRO A 198 -11.70 -11.58 -10.83
N GLN A 199 -12.08 -12.08 -12.01
CA GLN A 199 -13.28 -11.64 -12.75
C GLN A 199 -14.59 -11.76 -11.94
N LYS A 200 -14.67 -12.75 -11.03
CA LYS A 200 -15.87 -12.99 -10.19
C LYS A 200 -15.95 -12.06 -8.97
N SER A 201 -14.91 -11.28 -8.69
CA SER A 201 -14.85 -10.42 -7.51
C SER A 201 -15.79 -9.22 -7.62
N SER A 202 -16.32 -8.77 -6.48
CA SER A 202 -17.18 -7.57 -6.43
C SER A 202 -16.40 -6.29 -6.79
N ALA A 203 -15.12 -6.20 -6.42
CA ALA A 203 -14.22 -5.12 -6.83
C ALA A 203 -14.05 -5.04 -8.35
N PHE A 204 -13.87 -6.18 -9.04
CA PHE A 204 -13.78 -6.20 -10.50
C PHE A 204 -15.02 -5.58 -11.12
N LYS A 205 -16.21 -6.00 -10.68
CA LYS A 205 -17.48 -5.46 -11.17
C LYS A 205 -17.62 -3.96 -10.90
N ARG A 206 -17.28 -3.48 -9.70
CA ARG A 206 -17.32 -2.04 -9.36
C ARG A 206 -16.45 -1.22 -10.29
N LEU A 207 -15.17 -1.58 -10.40
CA LEU A 207 -14.22 -0.85 -11.22
C LEU A 207 -14.55 -0.94 -12.71
N GLN A 208 -14.94 -2.12 -13.19
CA GLN A 208 -15.36 -2.30 -14.58
C GLN A 208 -16.58 -1.43 -14.92
N THR A 209 -17.60 -1.39 -14.05
CA THR A 209 -18.78 -0.55 -14.28
C THR A 209 -18.40 0.92 -14.36
N ARG A 210 -17.50 1.42 -13.49
CA ARG A 210 -17.00 2.80 -13.61
C ARG A 210 -16.26 3.05 -14.91
N LEU A 211 -15.34 2.17 -15.29
CA LEU A 211 -14.58 2.34 -16.52
C LEU A 211 -15.44 2.22 -17.77
N LYS A 212 -16.56 1.47 -17.73
CA LYS A 212 -17.55 1.43 -18.81
C LYS A 212 -18.35 2.72 -18.98
N THR A 213 -18.49 3.52 -17.92
CA THR A 213 -19.16 4.83 -17.98
C THR A 213 -18.25 5.95 -18.49
N VAL A 214 -16.95 5.69 -18.64
CA VAL A 214 -16.00 6.64 -19.18
C VAL A 214 -16.18 6.74 -20.70
N PRO A 215 -16.19 7.95 -21.29
CA PRO A 215 -16.28 8.11 -22.73
C PRO A 215 -15.22 7.27 -23.46
N PRO A 216 -15.57 6.55 -24.54
CA PRO A 216 -14.61 5.76 -25.28
C PRO A 216 -13.49 6.66 -25.79
N CYS A 217 -12.25 6.32 -25.42
CA CYS A 217 -11.08 7.04 -25.89
C CYS A 217 -10.95 6.81 -27.40
N SER A 218 -11.04 7.85 -28.23
CA SER A 218 -10.41 7.79 -29.55
C SER A 218 -8.90 7.81 -29.31
N PHE A 219 -8.30 6.61 -29.20
CA PHE A 219 -6.86 6.43 -29.16
C PHE A 219 -6.28 6.79 -30.53
N ASN A 220 -6.18 8.08 -30.84
CA ASN A 220 -5.35 8.52 -31.96
C ASN A 220 -3.89 8.26 -31.56
N GLY A 221 -3.25 7.32 -32.26
CA GLY A 221 -1.91 6.79 -31.97
C GLY A 221 -0.79 7.85 -31.91
N ASP A 222 -1.06 9.08 -32.34
CA ASP A 222 -0.11 10.19 -32.29
C ASP A 222 0.14 10.73 -30.87
N GLN A 223 -0.79 10.56 -29.92
CA GLN A 223 -0.57 11.00 -28.54
C GLN A 223 0.34 10.07 -27.75
N LEU A 224 0.47 8.79 -28.10
CA LEU A 224 1.41 7.89 -27.41
C LEU A 224 2.85 8.17 -27.82
N LYS A 225 3.09 8.57 -29.08
CA LYS A 225 4.41 9.02 -29.55
C LYS A 225 4.77 10.40 -28.97
N ARG A 226 3.78 11.29 -28.79
CA ARG A 226 3.98 12.58 -28.13
C ARG A 226 4.11 12.46 -26.61
N ALA A 227 3.45 11.51 -25.94
CA ALA A 227 3.63 11.24 -24.51
C ALA A 227 4.98 10.58 -24.18
N SER A 228 5.68 10.05 -25.19
CA SER A 228 7.08 9.62 -25.08
C SER A 228 8.09 10.77 -25.30
N SER A 229 7.65 11.97 -25.71
CA SER A 229 8.55 13.08 -26.08
C SER A 229 8.05 14.51 -25.77
N GLY A 230 6.91 14.69 -25.09
CA GLY A 230 6.29 16.00 -24.90
C GLY A 230 5.41 16.06 -23.66
N ASN A 231 5.83 16.92 -22.74
CA ASN A 231 5.22 17.23 -21.45
C ASN A 231 3.76 17.72 -21.56
N PRO A 232 2.77 17.16 -20.83
CA PRO A 232 1.38 17.65 -20.82
C PRO A 232 1.13 18.87 -19.92
N TYR A 233 2.10 19.34 -19.13
CA TYR A 233 1.89 20.41 -18.15
C TYR A 233 1.99 21.84 -18.70
N SER A 234 2.44 22.05 -19.94
CA SER A 234 2.55 23.38 -20.54
C SER A 234 1.25 23.96 -21.10
N GLN A 235 0.16 23.19 -21.18
CA GLN A 235 -1.10 23.64 -21.80
C GLN A 235 -1.97 24.55 -20.91
N ILE A 236 -1.52 24.90 -19.70
CA ILE A 236 -2.31 25.71 -18.77
C ILE A 236 -2.20 27.23 -19.05
N LEU A 237 -1.29 27.73 -19.91
CA LEU A 237 -1.05 29.18 -20.00
C LEU A 237 -1.06 29.87 -21.37
N CYS A 238 -1.47 29.24 -22.48
CA CYS A 238 -1.43 29.94 -23.78
C CYS A 238 -2.68 29.72 -24.64
N HIS A 239 -3.77 30.42 -24.30
CA HIS A 239 -4.81 30.77 -25.27
C HIS A 239 -5.17 32.26 -25.16
N SER A 240 -4.28 33.10 -25.68
CA SER A 240 -4.62 34.40 -26.26
C SER A 240 -3.48 34.88 -27.15
N GLY A 241 -3.77 35.13 -28.43
CA GLY A 241 -2.89 35.89 -29.33
C GLY A 241 -2.35 35.13 -30.55
N SER A 242 -3.01 35.36 -31.67
CA SER A 242 -2.55 35.41 -33.08
C SER A 242 -1.11 35.03 -33.48
N GLN A 243 -1.05 34.20 -34.54
CA GLN A 243 -0.07 34.04 -35.65
C GLN A 243 1.25 34.86 -35.69
N ILE A 244 2.38 34.20 -36.03
CA ILE A 244 3.28 34.41 -37.20
C ILE A 244 4.64 33.68 -36.99
N SER A 245 5.31 33.37 -38.11
CA SER A 245 6.38 32.44 -38.50
C SER A 245 7.80 32.53 -37.91
N GLU A 246 8.61 31.53 -38.33
CA GLU A 246 10.06 31.49 -38.62
C GLU A 246 11.06 30.87 -37.61
N ASP A 247 11.66 29.77 -38.10
CA ASP A 247 13.07 29.32 -38.09
C ASP A 247 13.92 29.28 -36.81
N GLY A 248 14.69 28.20 -36.66
CA GLY A 248 15.73 28.07 -35.63
C GLY A 248 15.93 26.65 -35.07
N ASP A 249 16.91 25.94 -35.62
CA ASP A 249 17.64 24.84 -34.99
C ASP A 249 18.20 25.26 -33.60
N ILE A 250 18.22 24.35 -32.61
CA ILE A 250 19.12 24.30 -31.43
C ILE A 250 18.66 23.18 -30.47
N THR A 251 19.46 22.12 -30.47
CA THR A 251 19.87 21.21 -29.38
C THR A 251 18.85 20.68 -28.35
N GLN A 252 18.83 19.34 -28.27
CA GLN A 252 18.35 18.51 -27.16
C GLN A 252 18.70 19.10 -25.79
N ASP A 253 17.69 19.42 -24.98
CA ASP A 253 17.89 19.63 -23.55
C ASP A 253 16.79 18.94 -22.70
N ASN A 254 17.17 17.78 -22.18
CA ASN A 254 16.93 17.29 -20.82
C ASN A 254 15.61 17.66 -20.12
N GLY A 255 14.48 17.10 -20.57
CA GLY A 255 13.14 17.33 -20.01
C GLY A 255 12.82 16.71 -18.63
N ASN A 256 13.81 16.48 -17.74
CA ASN A 256 13.59 15.76 -16.46
C ASN A 256 13.63 16.63 -15.19
N LEU A 257 13.67 17.97 -15.32
CA LEU A 257 13.89 18.87 -14.17
C LEU A 257 12.64 19.52 -13.57
N GLN A 258 11.41 19.19 -13.98
CA GLN A 258 10.24 19.98 -13.59
C GLN A 258 9.54 19.58 -12.27
N ASN A 259 9.98 18.52 -11.57
CA ASN A 259 9.38 18.13 -10.29
C ASN A 259 10.39 17.80 -9.17
N GLY A 260 11.65 17.55 -9.51
CA GLY A 260 12.71 17.17 -8.58
C GLY A 260 12.40 15.95 -7.69
N ILE A 261 11.31 15.20 -7.91
CA ILE A 261 11.11 13.86 -7.38
C ILE A 261 11.68 12.90 -8.41
N ASN A 262 12.70 12.13 -8.03
CA ASN A 262 13.24 11.09 -8.89
C ASN A 262 12.32 9.85 -8.85
N PHE A 263 11.31 9.82 -9.71
CA PHE A 263 10.35 8.71 -9.77
C PHE A 263 11.00 7.36 -10.10
N ALA A 264 12.10 7.36 -10.85
CA ALA A 264 12.82 6.13 -11.17
C ALA A 264 13.47 5.52 -9.92
N SER A 265 14.16 6.32 -9.09
CA SER A 265 14.74 5.83 -7.84
C SER A 265 13.65 5.42 -6.84
N ARG A 266 12.53 6.15 -6.80
CA ARG A 266 11.38 5.80 -5.95
C ARG A 266 10.71 4.50 -6.38
N LEU A 267 10.63 4.22 -7.69
CA LEU A 267 10.14 2.92 -8.17
C LEU A 267 11.09 1.79 -7.76
N GLN A 268 12.41 2.00 -7.88
CA GLN A 268 13.40 1.02 -7.44
C GLN A 268 13.31 0.74 -5.93
N GLN A 269 13.12 1.79 -5.12
CA GLN A 269 12.91 1.67 -3.67
C GLN A 269 11.69 0.80 -3.36
N PHE A 270 10.57 1.02 -4.07
CA PHE A 270 9.37 0.19 -3.93
C PHE A 270 9.66 -1.28 -4.28
N GLU A 271 10.26 -1.53 -5.45
CA GLU A 271 10.58 -2.90 -5.87
C GLU A 271 11.53 -3.62 -4.90
N GLN A 272 12.50 -2.90 -4.32
CA GLN A 272 13.43 -3.45 -3.33
C GLN A 272 12.69 -3.83 -2.03
N MET A 273 11.83 -2.95 -1.53
CA MET A 273 11.02 -3.24 -0.33
C MET A 273 10.14 -4.46 -0.55
N GLN A 274 9.45 -4.55 -1.69
CA GLN A 274 8.63 -5.72 -2.00
C GLN A 274 9.45 -7.02 -2.16
N ARG A 275 10.67 -6.93 -2.70
CA ARG A 275 11.61 -8.06 -2.72
C ARG A 275 11.97 -8.54 -1.31
N GLN A 276 12.20 -7.63 -0.36
CA GLN A 276 12.48 -7.98 1.05
C GLN A 276 11.31 -8.74 1.68
N HIS A 277 10.08 -8.24 1.51
CA HIS A 277 8.86 -8.92 1.95
C HIS A 277 8.74 -10.34 1.38
N ARG A 278 9.01 -10.52 0.08
CA ARG A 278 8.99 -11.85 -0.56
C ARG A 278 10.06 -12.79 -0.02
N MET A 279 11.27 -12.29 0.24
CA MET A 279 12.34 -13.11 0.82
C MET A 279 11.98 -13.59 2.23
N LEU A 280 11.40 -12.72 3.07
CA LEU A 280 10.92 -13.12 4.40
C LEU A 280 9.75 -14.12 4.34
N ALA A 281 8.79 -13.92 3.44
CA ALA A 281 7.70 -14.87 3.28
C ALA A 281 8.19 -16.27 2.85
N LYS A 282 9.20 -16.32 1.98
CA LYS A 282 9.83 -17.58 1.53
C LYS A 282 10.63 -18.26 2.65
N SER A 283 11.42 -17.51 3.43
CA SER A 283 12.19 -18.08 4.53
C SER A 283 11.28 -18.62 5.64
N GLN A 284 10.19 -17.92 5.97
CA GLN A 284 9.18 -18.38 6.90
C GLN A 284 8.44 -19.63 6.40
N ALA A 285 8.16 -19.74 5.09
CA ALA A 285 7.56 -20.94 4.52
C ALA A 285 8.51 -22.15 4.62
N GLN A 286 9.80 -21.96 4.34
CA GLN A 286 10.82 -23.02 4.41
C GLN A 286 11.07 -23.51 5.85
N SER A 287 11.09 -22.61 6.84
CA SER A 287 11.25 -22.99 8.24
C SER A 287 10.06 -23.82 8.74
N ARG A 288 8.83 -23.46 8.35
CA ARG A 288 7.62 -24.23 8.68
C ARG A 288 7.65 -25.64 8.07
N ILE A 289 8.07 -25.77 6.82
CA ILE A 289 8.18 -27.09 6.16
C ILE A 289 9.22 -27.96 6.87
N SER A 290 10.37 -27.39 7.22
CA SER A 290 11.44 -28.11 7.92
C SER A 290 11.02 -28.55 9.33
N SER A 291 10.28 -27.71 10.05
CA SER A 291 9.72 -28.06 11.37
C SER A 291 8.63 -29.15 11.30
N ALA A 292 7.87 -29.20 10.19
CA ALA A 292 6.83 -30.20 9.96
C ALA A 292 7.38 -31.55 9.47
N SER A 293 8.58 -31.59 8.87
CA SER A 293 9.27 -32.83 8.54
C SER A 293 9.95 -33.45 9.76
N LEU A 294 10.53 -32.64 10.65
CA LEU A 294 11.16 -33.10 11.89
C LEU A 294 10.17 -33.74 12.88
N SER A 295 8.88 -33.35 12.85
CA SER A 295 7.85 -33.95 13.70
C SER A 295 7.25 -35.25 13.14
N LYS A 296 7.72 -35.74 11.98
CA LYS A 296 7.28 -37.02 11.38
C LYS A 296 8.28 -38.17 11.54
N GLU A 297 9.47 -37.94 12.11
CA GLU A 297 10.47 -38.98 12.37
C GLU A 297 10.54 -39.36 13.87
N GLU A 298 9.44 -39.89 14.41
CA GLU A 298 9.51 -40.76 15.60
C GLU A 298 9.14 -42.18 15.17
N PRO A 299 10.07 -43.16 15.23
CA PRO A 299 9.72 -44.56 15.05
C PRO A 299 8.90 -45.00 16.27
N LYS A 300 7.66 -45.44 16.04
CA LYS A 300 6.89 -46.19 17.03
C LYS A 300 7.69 -47.42 17.46
N ALA A 301 8.30 -47.38 18.64
CA ALA A 301 8.85 -48.56 19.29
C ALA A 301 7.69 -49.45 19.75
N GLU A 302 7.55 -50.63 19.13
CA GLU A 302 6.67 -51.69 19.61
C GLU A 302 7.16 -52.20 20.98
N PRO A 303 6.28 -52.33 21.99
CA PRO A 303 6.65 -52.98 23.23
C PRO A 303 6.69 -54.50 23.05
N TRP A 304 7.88 -55.05 23.27
CA TRP A 304 8.17 -56.49 23.33
C TRP A 304 7.24 -57.19 24.32
N ARG A 305 6.47 -58.19 23.86
CA ARG A 305 5.69 -59.08 24.73
C ARG A 305 6.59 -60.19 25.27
N ILE A 306 6.61 -60.34 26.59
CA ILE A 306 7.20 -61.46 27.33
C ILE A 306 6.32 -62.71 27.14
N PRO A 307 6.87 -63.92 26.91
CA PRO A 307 6.10 -65.15 26.87
C PRO A 307 6.03 -65.79 28.26
N THR A 308 4.83 -66.09 28.75
CA THR A 308 4.62 -67.04 29.86
C THR A 308 3.74 -68.19 29.39
N SER A 309 4.27 -69.39 29.59
CA SER A 309 3.70 -70.70 29.30
C SER A 309 2.75 -71.18 30.42
N GLU A 310 1.96 -72.20 30.09
CA GLU A 310 1.10 -73.05 30.94
C GLU A 310 -0.24 -72.44 31.42
N GLY A 311 -1.40 -73.09 31.32
CA GLY A 311 -1.77 -74.44 30.90
C GLY A 311 -3.29 -74.61 31.00
N ASN A 312 -3.78 -75.74 30.48
CA ASN A 312 -5.13 -76.32 30.61
C ASN A 312 -6.26 -75.88 29.66
N ARG A 313 -6.51 -76.77 28.69
CA ARG A 313 -7.81 -77.16 28.09
C ARG A 313 -8.81 -77.66 29.17
N PRO A 314 -10.12 -77.92 28.91
CA PRO A 314 -10.71 -78.33 27.62
C PRO A 314 -12.08 -77.74 27.20
N LEU A 315 -12.40 -78.04 25.93
CA LEU A 315 -13.66 -78.11 25.18
C LEU A 315 -15.01 -77.98 25.93
N SER A 316 -15.97 -77.30 25.27
CA SER A 316 -17.34 -77.81 25.05
C SER A 316 -18.19 -76.96 24.08
N ARG A 317 -18.69 -77.64 23.04
CA ARG A 317 -20.05 -77.59 22.44
C ARG A 317 -20.63 -76.30 21.82
N SER A 318 -20.89 -76.46 20.51
CA SER A 318 -22.05 -76.06 19.70
C SER A 318 -23.27 -75.42 20.39
N SER A 319 -23.83 -74.38 19.78
CA SER A 319 -25.19 -74.44 19.22
C SER A 319 -25.43 -73.32 18.20
N ARG A 320 -26.03 -73.69 17.07
CA ARG A 320 -26.71 -72.81 16.11
C ARG A 320 -27.94 -72.18 16.76
N ARG A 321 -28.18 -70.89 16.54
CA ARG A 321 -29.27 -70.37 15.69
C ARG A 321 -29.14 -68.87 15.56
#